data_AF-A0A3B0TUI7-F1
#
_entry.id   AF-A0A3B0TUI7-F1
#
_cell.length_a   1.000
_cell.length_b   1.000
_cell.length_c   1.000
_cell.angle_alpha   90.00
_cell.angle_beta   90.00
_cell.angle_gamma   90.00
#
_symmetry.space_group_name_H-M   'P 1'
#
loop_
_entity.id
_entity.type
_entity.pdbx_description
1 polymer ?
#
loop_
_entity_poly.entity_id
_entity_poly.type
_entity_poly.pdbx_seq_one_letter_code
_entity_poly.pdbx_strand_id
1 'polypeptide(L)'
;RSYTAFTKANGIEHQKLIANKGQRVKDKVYHVQNVNNTASRLRSWMKPFNGVATKYLQNYLNRFMILEKIKNGNERLRTFGMLAFAGLYTYERCN
;
A
#
# COMPACT_ATOMS: atom_id res chain seq x y z
N ARG A 1 17.26 -5.92 -4.47
CA ARG A 1 17.10 -4.62 -5.17
C ARG A 1 16.74 -3.56 -4.14
N SER A 2 17.31 -2.35 -4.19
CA SER A 2 16.89 -1.26 -3.32
C SER A 2 15.54 -0.68 -3.78
N TYR A 3 14.78 -0.05 -2.88
CA TYR A 3 13.53 0.63 -3.25
C TYR A 3 13.76 1.67 -4.36
N THR A 4 14.89 2.37 -4.33
CA THR A 4 15.28 3.35 -5.36
C THR A 4 15.46 2.72 -6.75
N ALA A 5 16.05 1.53 -6.82
CA ALA A 5 16.20 0.81 -8.09
C ALA A 5 14.85 0.35 -8.64
N PHE A 6 13.96 -0.13 -7.76
CA PHE A 6 12.60 -0.54 -8.13
C PHE A 6 11.79 0.65 -8.68
N THR A 7 11.80 1.79 -8.01
CA THR A 7 11.03 2.96 -8.44
C THR A 7 11.55 3.52 -9.76
N LYS A 8 12.87 3.58 -9.95
CA LYS A 8 13.47 4.00 -11.23
C LYS A 8 13.05 3.09 -12.39
N ALA A 9 13.03 1.77 -12.16
CA ALA A 9 12.63 0.80 -13.18
C ALA A 9 11.14 0.89 -13.56
N ASN A 10 10.29 1.40 -12.68
CA ASN A 10 8.84 1.47 -12.88
C ASN A 10 8.33 2.91 -13.12
N GLY A 11 9.22 3.92 -13.20
CA GLY A 11 8.82 5.31 -13.36
C GLY A 11 8.01 5.88 -12.17
N ILE A 12 8.20 5.32 -10.97
CA ILE A 12 7.46 5.71 -9.77
C ILE A 12 8.24 6.80 -9.03
N GLU A 13 7.54 7.86 -8.63
CA GLU A 13 8.12 8.89 -7.76
C GLU A 13 8.45 8.32 -6.37
N HIS A 14 9.70 8.46 -5.93
CA HIS A 14 10.16 7.93 -4.64
C HIS A 14 10.46 9.03 -3.63
N GLN A 15 9.64 9.11 -2.58
CA GLN A 15 9.84 10.05 -1.48
C GLN A 15 10.54 9.37 -0.30
N LYS A 16 11.78 9.79 -0.02
CA LYS A 16 12.59 9.26 1.10
C LYS A 16 12.54 10.19 2.32
N LEU A 17 12.28 9.60 3.49
CA LEU A 17 12.37 10.25 4.79
C LEU A 17 13.55 9.67 5.57
N ILE A 18 14.49 10.51 6.01
CA ILE A 18 15.66 10.07 6.78
C ILE A 18 15.48 10.47 8.24
N ALA A 19 14.73 9.65 8.99
CA ALA A 19 14.40 9.92 10.39
C ALA A 19 15.63 10.10 11.29
N ASN A 20 16.71 9.34 11.01
CA ASN A 20 17.97 9.43 11.76
C ASN A 20 18.71 10.76 11.57
N LYS A 21 18.42 11.48 10.48
CA LYS A 21 18.93 12.85 10.26
C LYS A 21 17.97 13.92 10.77
N GLY A 22 17.03 13.56 11.65
CA GLY A 22 16.00 14.46 12.18
C GLY A 22 14.85 14.77 11.20
N GLN A 23 14.88 14.26 9.98
CA GLN A 23 13.84 14.52 8.97
C GLN A 23 12.62 13.62 9.20
N ARG A 24 11.67 14.09 10.02
CA ARG A 24 10.40 13.40 10.32
C ARG A 24 9.25 13.82 9.41
N VAL A 25 9.38 14.99 8.77
CA VAL A 25 8.41 15.56 7.82
C VAL A 25 9.16 16.00 6.56
N LYS A 26 8.60 15.70 5.38
CA LYS A 26 9.07 16.21 4.09
C LYS A 26 7.91 16.91 3.37
N ASP A 27 8.21 18.06 2.76
CA ASP A 27 7.27 18.89 2.00
C ASP A 27 5.97 19.24 2.75
N LYS A 28 6.00 19.22 4.09
CA LYS A 28 4.85 19.42 5.00
C LYS A 28 3.69 18.43 4.82
N VAL A 29 3.78 17.47 3.89
CA VAL A 29 2.72 16.50 3.56
C VAL A 29 3.13 15.07 3.94
N TYR A 30 4.43 14.75 3.90
CA TYR A 30 4.92 13.40 4.16
C TYR A 30 5.44 13.27 5.59
N HIS A 31 4.71 12.53 6.42
CA HIS A 31 5.07 12.27 7.82
C HIS A 31 5.56 10.84 8.02
N VAL A 32 6.68 10.67 8.73
CA VAL A 32 7.20 9.33 9.10
C VAL A 32 6.18 8.54 9.93
N GLN A 33 5.36 9.23 10.72
CA GLN A 33 4.28 8.63 11.50
C GLN A 33 3.20 8.01 10.60
N ASN A 34 2.88 8.62 9.45
CA ASN A 34 1.90 8.05 8.51
C ASN A 34 2.40 6.72 7.93
N VAL A 35 3.69 6.67 7.58
CA VAL A 35 4.34 5.44 7.09
C VAL A 35 4.35 4.37 8.18
N ASN A 36 4.78 4.73 9.40
CA ASN A 36 4.83 3.80 10.54
C ASN A 36 3.45 3.27 10.92
N ASN A 37 2.44 4.14 10.95
CA ASN A 37 1.06 3.78 11.25
C ASN A 37 0.52 2.82 10.19
N THR A 38 0.76 3.10 8.90
CA THR A 38 0.33 2.22 7.80
C THR A 38 1.01 0.85 7.88
N ALA A 39 2.32 0.81 8.13
CA ALA A 39 3.05 -0.44 8.31
C ALA A 39 2.57 -1.24 9.53
N SER A 40 2.24 -0.55 10.63
CA SER A 40 1.67 -1.16 11.83
C SER A 40 0.31 -1.79 11.55
N ARG A 41 -0.59 -1.06 10.87
CA ARG A 41 -1.91 -1.59 10.48
C ARG A 41 -1.79 -2.80 9.55
N LEU A 42 -0.87 -2.76 8.59
CA LEU A 42 -0.62 -3.91 7.72
C LEU A 42 -0.15 -5.12 8.52
N ARG A 43 0.81 -4.96 9.44
CA ARG A 43 1.29 -6.07 10.29
C ARG A 43 0.16 -6.64 11.15
N SER A 44 -0.62 -5.78 11.80
CA SER A 44 -1.76 -6.21 12.61
C SER A 44 -2.83 -6.93 11.78
N TRP A 45 -3.11 -6.45 10.57
CA TRP A 45 -4.03 -7.09 9.63
C TRP A 45 -3.51 -8.42 9.12
N MET A 46 -2.19 -8.56 8.96
CA MET A 46 -1.54 -9.79 8.51
C MET A 46 -1.45 -10.86 9.61
N LYS A 47 -1.45 -10.47 10.89
CA LYS A 47 -1.28 -11.36 12.05
C LYS A 47 -2.12 -12.65 12.03
N PRO A 48 -3.41 -12.67 11.66
CA PRO A 48 -4.19 -13.91 11.59
C PRO A 48 -3.81 -14.85 10.45
N PHE A 49 -3.06 -14.39 9.44
CA PHE A 49 -2.68 -15.19 8.28
C PHE A 49 -1.33 -15.88 8.50
N ASN A 50 -1.33 -17.01 9.19
CA ASN A 50 -0.12 -17.81 9.43
C ASN A 50 0.24 -18.63 8.18
N GLY A 51 1.38 -18.31 7.51
CA GLY A 51 1.94 -19.16 6.46
C GLY A 51 1.29 -19.04 5.07
N VAL A 52 0.84 -17.85 4.68
CA VAL A 52 0.32 -17.62 3.32
C VAL A 52 1.40 -17.85 2.26
N ALA A 53 1.08 -18.68 1.26
CA ALA A 53 1.97 -18.89 0.12
C ALA A 53 2.19 -17.57 -0.62
N THR A 54 3.44 -17.26 -0.97
CA THR A 54 3.84 -16.01 -1.62
C THR A 54 3.06 -15.74 -2.92
N LYS A 55 2.62 -16.79 -3.63
CA LYS A 55 1.77 -16.68 -4.84
C LYS A 55 0.45 -15.93 -4.59
N TYR A 56 -0.05 -15.91 -3.36
CA TYR A 56 -1.28 -15.20 -3.01
C TYR A 56 -1.03 -13.86 -2.34
N LEU A 57 0.21 -13.54 -1.95
CA LEU A 57 0.52 -12.34 -1.16
C LEU A 57 -0.01 -11.05 -1.80
N GLN A 58 0.05 -10.93 -3.14
CA GLN A 58 -0.49 -9.79 -3.86
C GLN A 58 -2.00 -9.62 -3.62
N ASN A 59 -2.77 -10.71 -3.61
CA ASN A 59 -4.22 -10.68 -3.38
C ASN A 59 -4.54 -10.20 -1.95
N TYR A 60 -3.75 -10.62 -0.96
CA TYR A 60 -3.89 -10.13 0.42
C TYR A 60 -3.57 -8.64 0.51
N LEU A 61 -2.49 -8.18 -0.11
CA LEU A 61 -2.13 -6.76 -0.10
C LEU A 61 -3.19 -5.90 -0.80
N ASN A 62 -3.77 -6.38 -1.90
CA ASN A 62 -4.89 -5.72 -2.57
C ASN A 62 -6.11 -5.62 -1.64
N ARG A 63 -6.47 -6.70 -0.94
CA ARG A 63 -7.56 -6.70 0.04
C ARG A 63 -7.30 -5.70 1.17
N PHE A 64 -6.08 -5.64 1.70
CA PHE A 64 -5.69 -4.66 2.71
C PHE A 64 -5.86 -3.21 2.20
N MET A 65 -5.37 -2.91 1.00
CA MET A 65 -5.48 -1.57 0.40
C MET A 65 -6.94 -1.14 0.20
N ILE A 66 -7.81 -2.06 -0.24
CA ILE A 66 -9.25 -1.78 -0.39
C ILE A 66 -9.88 -1.44 0.96
N LEU A 67 -9.60 -2.25 1.98
CA LEU A 67 -10.11 -2.02 3.34
C LEU A 67 -9.66 -0.67 3.90
N GLU A 68 -8.39 -0.30 3.70
CA GLU A 68 -7.87 1.00 4.14
C GLU A 68 -8.54 2.18 3.42
N LYS A 69 -8.84 2.05 2.10
CA LYS A 69 -9.50 3.09 1.31
C LYS A 69 -10.96 3.30 1.70
N ILE A 70 -11.69 2.24 2.05
CA ILE A 70 -13.10 2.35 2.43
C ILE A 70 -13.31 2.69 3.91
N LYS A 71 -12.28 2.57 4.76
CA LYS A 71 -12.38 2.73 6.21
C LYS A 71 -13.02 4.06 6.64
N ASN A 72 -12.60 5.15 6.01
CA ASN A 72 -12.99 6.52 6.40
C ASN A 72 -13.93 7.21 5.40
N GLY A 73 -14.39 6.50 4.36
CA GLY A 73 -15.25 7.07 3.32
C GLY A 73 -16.73 6.79 3.55
N ASN A 74 -17.59 7.76 3.19
CA ASN A 74 -19.05 7.61 3.21
C ASN A 74 -19.56 6.78 2.01
N GLU A 75 -18.79 6.72 0.93
CA GLU A 75 -19.16 6.03 -0.32
C GLU A 75 -18.53 4.64 -0.44
N ARG A 76 -18.59 3.82 0.63
CA ARG A 76 -17.87 2.54 0.70
C ARG A 76 -18.16 1.62 -0.49
N LEU A 77 -19.42 1.53 -0.90
CA LEU A 77 -19.86 0.70 -2.03
C LEU A 77 -19.33 1.19 -3.38
N ARG A 78 -19.36 2.52 -3.63
CA ARG A 78 -18.84 3.10 -4.87
C ARG A 78 -17.33 2.89 -4.97
N THR A 79 -16.61 3.14 -3.87
CA THR A 79 -15.16 2.94 -3.79
C THR A 79 -14.78 1.48 -3.96
N PHE A 80 -15.52 0.55 -3.34
CA PHE A 80 -15.30 -0.89 -3.53
C PHE A 80 -15.51 -1.29 -4.99
N GLY A 81 -16.61 -0.87 -5.61
CA GLY A 81 -16.90 -1.13 -7.02
C GLY A 81 -15.78 -0.65 -7.94
N MET A 82 -15.36 0.61 -7.81
CA MET A 82 -14.26 1.17 -8.59
C MET A 82 -12.95 0.38 -8.45
N LEU A 83 -12.58 0.00 -7.22
CA LEU A 83 -11.35 -0.77 -6.98
C LEU A 83 -11.43 -2.21 -7.49
N ALA A 84 -12.61 -2.84 -7.42
CA ALA A 84 -12.83 -4.17 -7.96
C ALA A 84 -12.69 -4.18 -9.48
N PHE A 85 -13.31 -3.23 -10.18
CA PHE A 85 -13.17 -3.07 -11.63
C PHE A 85 -11.72 -2.79 -12.04
N ALA A 86 -11.03 -1.90 -11.33
CA ALA A 86 -9.61 -1.63 -11.58
C ALA A 86 -8.73 -2.87 -11.37
N GLY A 87 -9.01 -3.65 -10.32
CA GLY A 87 -8.32 -4.91 -10.04
C GLY A 87 -8.45 -5.93 -11.16
N LEU A 88 -9.66 -6.12 -11.70
CA LEU A 88 -9.92 -7.02 -12.82
C LEU A 88 -9.17 -6.57 -14.09
N TYR A 89 -9.24 -5.28 -14.43
CA TYR A 89 -8.49 -4.72 -15.56
C TYR A 89 -6.96 -4.94 -15.43
N THR A 90 -6.41 -4.76 -14.23
CA THR A 90 -4.97 -5.02 -14.00
C THR A 90 -4.60 -6.50 -14.07
N TYR A 91 -5.51 -7.40 -13.69
CA TYR A 91 -5.29 -8.84 -13.78
C TYR A 91 -5.30 -9.33 -15.23
N GLU A 92 -6.22 -8.82 -16.06
CA GLU A 92 -6.31 -9.13 -17.49
C GLU A 92 -5.11 -8.60 -18.29
N ARG A 93 -4.47 -7.52 -17.84
CA ARG A 93 -3.29 -6.95 -18.48
C ARG A 93 -1.97 -7.67 -18.14
N CYS A 94 -1.96 -8.40 -17.02
CA CYS A 94 -0.77 -9.09 -16.50
C CYS A 94 -0.72 -10.59 -16.83
N ASN A 95 -1.79 -11.14 -17.42
CA ASN A 95 -1.82 -12.47 -18.04
C ASN A 95 -1.88 -12.32 -19.56
#